data_AF-A0ABD5S6S6-F1
#
_entry.id   AF-A0ABD5S6S6-F1
#
_cell.length_a   1.000
_cell.length_b   1.000
_cell.length_c   1.000
_cell.angle_alpha   90.00
_cell.angle_beta   90.00
_cell.angle_gamma   90.00
#
_symmetry.space_group_name_H-M   'P 1'
#
loop_
_entity.id
_entity.type
_entity.pdbx_description
1 polymer ?
#
loop_
_entity_poly.entity_id
_entity_poly.type
_entity_poly.pdbx_seq_one_letter_code
_entity_poly.pdbx_strand_id
1 'polypeptide(L)'
;MSGVYGEGPDDTVRVHAAAGDTLVADGEIPPPDVLKTDTEGTEAAVLRGLEATIREHRPRVIYCEVHTDTAAVKELLCGLGYAHEPLRSAPPILRAVPRT
;
A
#
# COMPACT_ATOMS: atom_id res chain seq x y z
N MET A 1 8.74 5.83 16.68
CA MET A 1 8.29 4.56 16.08
C MET A 1 7.93 3.61 17.21
N SER A 2 6.67 3.24 17.34
CA SER A 2 6.24 2.15 18.22
C SER A 2 6.23 0.86 17.40
N GLY A 3 7.30 0.07 17.50
CA GLY A 3 7.32 -1.30 16.99
C GLY A 3 6.90 -2.25 18.10
N VAL A 4 6.11 -3.27 17.76
CA VAL A 4 5.93 -4.43 18.64
C VAL A 4 7.09 -5.38 18.35
N TYR A 5 7.88 -5.70 19.36
CA TYR A 5 8.99 -6.65 19.26
C TYR A 5 8.61 -7.91 20.03
N GLY A 6 8.63 -9.06 19.34
CA GLY A 6 8.60 -10.37 19.99
C GLY A 6 9.95 -10.71 20.61
N GLU A 7 9.98 -11.71 21.49
CA GLU A 7 11.22 -12.27 22.04
C GLU A 7 11.90 -13.24 21.04
N GLY A 8 11.15 -13.78 20.07
CA GLY A 8 11.64 -14.68 19.01
C GLY A 8 11.15 -14.33 17.59
N PRO A 9 11.78 -14.89 16.54
CA PRO A 9 11.45 -14.62 15.14
C PRO A 9 10.08 -15.16 14.70
N ASP A 10 9.52 -16.13 15.44
CA ASP A 10 8.23 -16.75 15.17
C ASP A 10 7.10 -16.19 16.06
N ASP A 11 7.42 -15.19 16.89
CA ASP A 11 6.42 -14.59 17.77
C ASP A 11 5.39 -13.81 16.97
N THR A 12 4.12 -13.99 17.34
CA THR A 12 3.01 -13.31 16.70
C THR A 12 2.39 -12.30 17.66
N VAL A 13 2.01 -11.14 17.12
CA VAL A 13 1.15 -10.19 17.82
C VAL A 13 -0.20 -10.14 17.15
N ARG A 14 -1.26 -10.09 17.95
CA ARG A 14 -2.60 -9.81 17.45
C ARG A 14 -2.74 -8.31 17.20
N VAL A 15 -2.98 -7.95 15.95
CA VAL A 15 -3.27 -6.57 15.54
C VAL A 15 -4.71 -6.45 15.05
N HIS A 16 -5.27 -5.26 15.18
CA HIS A 16 -6.54 -4.94 14.55
C HIS A 16 -6.29 -4.57 13.08
N ALA A 17 -7.11 -5.11 12.20
CA ALA A 17 -7.13 -4.76 10.79
C ALA A 17 -8.49 -4.13 10.46
N ALA A 18 -8.49 -3.13 9.60
CA ALA A 18 -9.67 -2.45 9.11
C ALA A 18 -9.55 -2.21 7.60
N ALA A 19 -10.68 -2.04 6.92
CA ALA A 19 -10.69 -1.55 5.55
C ALA A 19 -10.25 -0.08 5.56
N GLY A 20 -9.40 0.31 4.61
CA GLY A 20 -8.94 1.69 4.50
C GLY A 20 -10.08 2.67 4.23
N ASP A 21 -11.11 2.25 3.51
CA ASP A 21 -12.34 3.02 3.30
C ASP A 21 -13.02 3.40 4.61
N THR A 22 -13.04 2.50 5.60
CA THR A 22 -13.58 2.80 6.94
C THR A 22 -12.74 3.87 7.63
N LEU A 23 -11.41 3.76 7.58
CA LEU A 23 -10.51 4.74 8.21
C LEU A 23 -10.65 6.14 7.61
N VAL A 24 -10.89 6.22 6.30
CA VAL A 24 -11.12 7.51 5.61
C VAL A 24 -12.52 8.05 5.92
N ALA A 25 -13.55 7.21 5.85
CA ALA A 25 -14.94 7.60 6.10
C ALA A 25 -15.16 8.09 7.55
N ASP A 26 -14.48 7.46 8.51
CA ASP A 26 -14.53 7.83 9.93
C ASP A 26 -13.62 9.04 10.25
N GLY A 27 -12.84 9.52 9.27
CA GLY A 27 -11.93 10.66 9.41
C GLY A 27 -10.70 10.36 10.27
N GLU A 28 -10.38 9.09 10.53
CA GLU A 28 -9.18 8.67 11.26
C GLU A 28 -7.91 8.98 10.47
N ILE A 29 -8.01 8.90 9.14
CA ILE A 29 -6.95 9.31 8.21
C ILE A 29 -7.53 10.19 7.09
N PRO A 30 -6.75 11.14 6.53
CA PRO A 30 -7.16 11.82 5.31
C PRO A 30 -7.12 10.86 4.11
N PRO A 31 -7.91 11.13 3.05
CA PRO A 31 -7.76 10.41 1.79
C PRO A 31 -6.32 10.54 1.25
N PRO A 32 -5.70 9.47 0.76
CA PRO A 32 -4.32 9.51 0.32
C PRO A 32 -4.16 10.16 -1.06
N ASP A 33 -3.25 11.13 -1.18
CA ASP A 33 -2.77 11.62 -2.50
C ASP A 33 -1.86 10.61 -3.21
N VAL A 34 -1.19 9.75 -2.44
CA VAL A 34 -0.27 8.71 -2.89
C VAL A 34 -0.48 7.46 -2.04
N LEU A 35 -0.61 6.30 -2.68
CA LEU A 35 -0.76 5.01 -1.98
C LEU A 35 0.48 4.14 -2.22
N LYS A 36 1.11 3.63 -1.15
CA LYS A 36 2.10 2.56 -1.24
C LYS A 36 1.56 1.31 -0.52
N THR A 37 1.60 0.16 -1.17
CA THR A 37 1.31 -1.16 -0.58
C THR A 37 2.50 -2.08 -0.82
N ASP A 38 2.92 -2.71 0.27
CA ASP A 38 4.07 -3.60 0.38
C ASP A 38 3.69 -4.60 1.48
N THR A 39 2.89 -5.58 1.07
CA THR A 39 2.11 -6.41 2.00
C THR A 39 2.19 -7.87 1.61
N GLU A 40 3.39 -8.43 1.47
CA GLU A 40 3.71 -9.88 1.41
C GLU A 40 2.58 -10.82 0.91
N GLY A 41 1.94 -10.51 -0.23
CA GLY A 41 0.89 -11.34 -0.86
C GLY A 41 -0.58 -10.97 -0.57
N THR A 42 -0.85 -9.91 0.20
CA THR A 42 -2.20 -9.43 0.56
C THR A 42 -2.60 -8.12 -0.13
N GLU A 43 -1.86 -7.69 -1.15
CA GLU A 43 -2.02 -6.40 -1.82
C GLU A 43 -3.44 -6.22 -2.40
N ALA A 44 -4.01 -7.30 -2.96
CA ALA A 44 -5.37 -7.28 -3.49
C ALA A 44 -6.43 -7.01 -2.40
N ALA A 45 -6.21 -7.46 -1.16
CA ALA A 45 -7.11 -7.18 -0.05
C ALA A 45 -7.03 -5.70 0.37
N VAL A 46 -5.82 -5.12 0.37
CA VAL A 46 -5.60 -3.69 0.63
C VAL A 46 -6.32 -2.84 -0.42
N LEU A 47 -6.14 -3.14 -1.71
CA LEU A 47 -6.80 -2.40 -2.79
C LEU A 47 -8.33 -2.48 -2.74
N ARG A 48 -8.89 -3.66 -2.44
CA ARG A 48 -10.35 -3.82 -2.25
C ARG A 48 -10.85 -3.06 -1.04
N GLY A 49 -10.07 -3.06 0.06
CA GLY A 49 -10.41 -2.32 1.27
C GLY A 49 -10.32 -0.79 1.12
N LEU A 50 -9.77 -0.29 0.01
CA LEU A 50 -9.65 1.13 -0.33
C LEU A 50 -10.43 1.48 -1.61
N GLU A 51 -11.30 0.60 -2.11
CA GLU A 51 -11.90 0.74 -3.43
C GLU A 51 -12.74 2.03 -3.55
N ALA A 52 -13.59 2.33 -2.55
CA ALA A 52 -14.40 3.54 -2.59
C ALA A 52 -13.52 4.80 -2.54
N THR A 53 -12.54 4.82 -1.64
CA THR A 53 -11.58 5.92 -1.49
C THR A 53 -10.79 6.15 -2.78
N ILE A 54 -10.29 5.09 -3.42
CA ILE A 54 -9.51 5.20 -4.67
C ILE A 54 -10.38 5.73 -5.80
N ARG A 55 -11.64 5.28 -5.90
CA ARG A 55 -12.58 5.75 -6.93
C ARG A 55 -12.96 7.21 -6.74
N GLU A 56 -13.23 7.61 -5.51
CA GLU A 56 -13.68 8.97 -5.18
C GLU A 56 -12.54 9.99 -5.22
N HIS A 57 -11.45 9.72 -4.50
CA HIS A 57 -10.37 10.69 -4.28
C HIS A 57 -9.24 10.59 -5.29
N ARG A 58 -9.18 9.52 -6.08
CA ARG A 58 -8.25 9.33 -7.20
C ARG A 58 -6.79 9.65 -6.81
N PRO A 59 -6.15 8.87 -5.90
CA PRO A 59 -4.74 9.01 -5.59
C PRO A 59 -3.89 9.17 -6.85
N ARG A 60 -2.95 10.10 -6.87
CA ARG A 60 -2.18 10.46 -8.06
C ARG A 60 -1.29 9.32 -8.57
N VAL A 61 -0.84 8.48 -7.65
CA VAL A 61 0.00 7.32 -7.95
C VAL A 61 -0.19 6.24 -6.89
N ILE A 62 -0.15 4.98 -7.35
CA ILE A 62 -0.18 3.80 -6.50
C ILE A 62 1.11 3.01 -6.76
N TYR A 63 1.93 2.86 -5.72
CA TYR A 63 3.08 1.96 -5.71
C TYR A 63 2.65 0.65 -5.07
N CYS A 64 2.68 -0.44 -5.82
CA CYS A 64 2.24 -1.74 -5.36
C CYS A 64 3.34 -2.79 -5.58
N GLU A 65 3.87 -3.32 -4.48
CA GLU A 65 4.85 -4.40 -4.51
C GLU A 65 4.12 -5.74 -4.52
N VAL A 66 4.12 -6.39 -5.69
CA VAL A 66 3.33 -7.60 -5.94
C VAL A 66 4.14 -8.87 -5.70
N HIS A 67 3.68 -9.73 -4.80
CA HIS A 67 4.42 -10.95 -4.42
C HIS A 67 3.85 -12.23 -5.08
N THR A 68 2.57 -12.53 -4.88
CA THR A 68 2.00 -13.85 -5.23
C THR A 68 0.85 -13.79 -6.24
N ASP A 69 -0.13 -12.90 -6.05
CA ASP A 69 -1.33 -12.80 -6.92
C ASP A 69 -1.27 -11.58 -7.84
N THR A 70 -0.28 -11.56 -8.71
CA THR A 70 -0.02 -10.40 -9.59
C THR A 70 -1.15 -10.16 -10.60
N ALA A 71 -1.87 -11.20 -11.03
CA ALA A 71 -2.94 -11.06 -12.02
C ALA A 71 -4.16 -10.35 -11.44
N ALA A 72 -4.66 -10.79 -10.27
CA ALA A 72 -5.81 -10.15 -9.65
C ALA A 72 -5.52 -8.69 -9.27
N VAL A 73 -4.30 -8.40 -8.80
CA VAL A 73 -3.88 -7.02 -8.51
C VAL A 73 -3.91 -6.14 -9.76
N LYS A 74 -3.39 -6.64 -10.89
CA LYS A 74 -3.41 -5.91 -12.17
C LYS A 74 -4.84 -5.64 -12.66
N GLU A 75 -5.70 -6.65 -12.58
CA GLU A 75 -7.11 -6.54 -12.96
C GLU A 75 -7.84 -5.52 -12.08
N LEU A 76 -7.61 -5.54 -10.76
CA LEU A 76 -8.17 -4.56 -9.83
C LEU A 76 -7.71 -3.14 -10.15
N LEU A 77 -6.40 -2.92 -10.35
CA LEU A 77 -5.88 -1.60 -10.71
C LEU A 77 -6.50 -1.08 -12.02
N CYS A 78 -6.63 -1.94 -13.03
CA CYS A 78 -7.31 -1.58 -14.29
C CYS A 78 -8.79 -1.25 -14.06
N GLY A 79 -9.50 -2.05 -13.27
CA GLY A 79 -10.91 -1.83 -12.91
C GLY A 79 -11.15 -0.59 -12.04
N LEU A 80 -10.13 -0.13 -11.32
CA LEU A 80 -10.10 1.14 -10.59
C LEU A 80 -9.72 2.33 -11.49
N GLY A 81 -9.47 2.10 -12.79
CA GLY A 81 -9.14 3.14 -13.76
C GLY A 81 -7.69 3.63 -13.67
N TYR A 82 -6.77 2.74 -13.29
CA TYR A 82 -5.33 2.97 -13.29
C TYR A 82 -4.66 2.11 -14.35
N ALA A 83 -3.79 2.72 -15.15
CA ALA A 83 -2.79 1.98 -15.91
C ALA A 83 -1.64 1.58 -14.98
N HIS A 84 -0.99 0.46 -15.27
CA HIS A 84 0.15 -0.02 -14.49
C HIS A 84 1.33 -0.37 -15.39
N GLU A 85 2.54 -0.15 -14.89
CA GLU A 85 3.77 -0.62 -15.50
C GLU A 85 4.72 -1.15 -14.42
N PRO A 86 5.58 -2.12 -14.73
CA PRO A 86 6.58 -2.57 -13.78
C PRO A 86 7.57 -1.43 -13.47
N LEU A 87 7.68 -1.06 -12.20
CA LEU A 87 8.69 -0.11 -11.77
C LEU A 87 10.05 -0.82 -11.69
N ARG A 88 10.90 -0.62 -12.71
CA ARG A 88 12.29 -1.06 -12.66
C ARG A 88 13.11 -0.04 -11.88
N SER A 89 13.34 -0.29 -10.60
CA SER A 89 14.29 0.49 -9.79
C SER A 89 15.64 -0.24 -9.72
N ALA A 90 16.70 0.43 -10.18
CA ALA A 90 18.10 -0.02 -10.26
C ALA A 90 18.77 -0.22 -8.87
N PRO A 91 19.89 -0.97 -8.77
CA PRO A 91 20.68 -1.08 -7.52
C PRO A 91 21.36 0.24 -7.12
N PRO A 92 21.91 0.34 -5.89
CA PRO A 92 21.29 0.93 -4.70
C PRO A 92 21.13 2.46 -4.76
N ILE A 93 20.08 2.99 -4.12
CA ILE A 93 19.80 4.43 -4.02
C ILE A 93 20.75 5.10 -3.03
N LEU A 94 21.48 6.12 -3.47
CA LEU A 94 22.22 7.04 -2.60
C LEU A 94 21.43 8.31 -2.36
N ARG A 95 21.28 8.68 -1.08
CA ARG A 95 20.69 9.94 -0.64
C ARG A 95 21.78 11.00 -0.49
N ALA A 96 21.71 12.06 -1.29
CA ALA A 96 22.54 13.25 -1.12
C ALA A 96 21.68 14.44 -0.70
N VAL A 97 22.22 15.27 0.20
CA VAL A 97 21.65 16.56 0.60
C VAL A 97 22.72 17.63 0.40
N PRO A 98 22.34 18.91 0.17
CA PRO A 98 23.29 19.98 -0.06
C PRO A 98 24.24 20.14 1.13
N ARG A 99 25.53 20.39 0.85
CA ARG A 99 26.36 21.10 1.82
C ARG A 99 26.18 22.58 1.54
N THR A 100 25.33 23.19 2.37
CA THR A 100 25.01 24.64 2.47
C THR A 100 24.76 25.36 1.17
#